data_AF-A0A7I7WQ35-F1
#
_entry.id   AF-A0A7I7WQ35-F1
#
_cell.length_a   1.000
_cell.length_b   1.000
_cell.length_c   1.000
_cell.angle_alpha   90.00
_cell.angle_beta   90.00
_cell.angle_gamma   90.00
#
_symmetry.space_group_name_H-M   'P 1'
#
loop_
_entity.id
_entity.type
_entity.pdbx_description
1 polymer ?
#
loop_
_entity_poly.entity_id
_entity_poly.type
_entity_poly.pdbx_seq_one_letter_code
_entity_poly.pdbx_strand_id
1 'polypeptide(L)'
;MIAGDKAPDFTLLDHTGRARTLSGLLSEGPVVLFFYPLASSPMCTAQACHFRDLSNEFAAVGAHRVGISTDTVDKQAHFAQQRSFDYPLLSDVDGVVSEMFGVRRGRLAKLQKSLWTREAPRRGRHTRRRGLLAGLLPVRRTTFVIGTDRTVLKVVSTELRASVHADQALWFLQNLHLPHARGTHSAAQQPPPEARPIGDLFIAPEAAAREPSLVRPYALTAGRTDTDVEVPLEAPVQAVATTTKPPRWPKNDVRGQILTYCARSRSVAEIAAALSLPLGATRFLVGDLVTQGYLRVNATPGDSMTIEERRELLTRTLRGLRAL
;
A
#
# COMPACT_ATOMS: atom_id res chain seq x y z
N MET A 1 -14.97 12.12 6.23
CA MET A 1 -13.91 12.40 7.20
C MET A 1 -12.57 12.41 6.49
N ILE A 2 -11.73 13.40 6.77
CA ILE A 2 -10.38 13.58 6.27
C ILE A 2 -9.41 13.79 7.44
N ALA A 3 -8.11 13.83 7.16
CA ALA A 3 -7.13 14.21 8.17
C ALA A 3 -7.37 15.65 8.65
N GLY A 4 -7.26 15.89 9.95
CA GLY A 4 -7.59 17.15 10.64
C GLY A 4 -8.98 17.18 11.26
N ASP A 5 -9.93 16.36 10.80
CA ASP A 5 -11.27 16.30 11.39
C ASP A 5 -11.24 15.73 12.82
N LYS A 6 -12.19 16.13 13.66
CA LYS A 6 -12.44 15.45 14.94
C LYS A 6 -13.27 14.20 14.72
N ALA A 7 -12.75 13.05 15.11
CA ALA A 7 -13.48 11.78 15.09
C ALA A 7 -14.66 11.84 16.08
N PRO A 8 -15.88 11.51 15.64
CA PRO A 8 -17.05 11.45 16.51
C PRO A 8 -16.85 10.32 17.52
N ASP A 9 -17.27 10.55 18.76
CA ASP A 9 -17.28 9.49 19.76
C ASP A 9 -18.41 8.49 19.46
N PHE A 10 -18.23 7.26 19.89
CA PHE A 10 -19.21 6.19 19.71
C PHE A 10 -19.09 5.18 20.85
N THR A 11 -20.13 4.37 21.03
CA THR A 11 -20.11 3.20 21.90
C THR A 11 -20.55 1.98 21.08
N LEU A 12 -19.70 0.96 20.99
CA LEU A 12 -20.02 -0.30 20.33
C LEU A 12 -19.64 -1.48 21.23
N LEU A 13 -20.31 -2.61 21.03
CA LEU A 13 -19.89 -3.86 21.65
C LEU A 13 -18.69 -4.42 20.90
N ASP A 14 -17.68 -4.86 21.65
CA ASP A 14 -16.59 -5.67 21.12
C ASP A 14 -16.98 -7.15 21.02
N HIS A 15 -16.09 -7.93 20.41
CA HIS A 15 -16.22 -9.37 20.23
C HIS A 15 -16.32 -10.20 21.53
N THR A 16 -16.10 -9.61 22.70
CA THR A 16 -16.32 -10.23 24.01
C THR A 16 -17.65 -9.82 24.66
N GLY A 17 -18.43 -8.98 23.98
CA GLY A 17 -19.66 -8.39 24.50
C GLY A 17 -19.43 -7.17 25.39
N ARG A 18 -18.20 -6.67 25.51
CA ARG A 18 -17.89 -5.49 26.33
C ARG A 18 -18.15 -4.22 25.52
N ALA A 19 -18.82 -3.24 26.14
CA ALA A 19 -18.97 -1.92 25.56
C ALA A 19 -17.60 -1.19 25.52
N ARG A 20 -17.25 -0.68 24.34
CA ARG A 20 -16.05 0.11 24.09
C ARG A 20 -16.44 1.47 23.53
N THR A 21 -15.84 2.52 24.08
CA THR A 21 -15.98 3.88 23.56
C THR A 21 -14.71 4.32 22.86
N LEU A 22 -14.81 5.21 21.86
CA LEU A 22 -13.62 5.74 21.21
C LEU A 22 -12.76 6.52 22.22
N SER A 23 -13.39 7.34 23.06
CA SER A 23 -12.70 8.09 24.11
C SER A 23 -11.95 7.19 25.11
N GLY A 24 -12.53 6.05 25.49
CA GLY A 24 -11.86 5.09 26.37
C GLY A 24 -10.71 4.32 25.69
N LEU A 25 -10.82 4.05 24.39
CA LEU A 25 -9.72 3.45 23.63
C LEU A 25 -8.54 4.43 23.47
N LEU A 26 -8.86 5.73 23.32
CA LEU A 26 -7.86 6.79 23.15
C LEU A 26 -7.13 7.20 24.44
N SER A 27 -7.68 6.86 25.62
CA SER A 27 -6.99 7.13 26.90
C SER A 27 -5.72 6.31 27.08
N GLU A 28 -5.58 5.21 26.35
CA GLU A 28 -4.41 4.32 26.40
C GLU A 28 -3.35 4.68 25.32
N GLY A 29 -3.68 5.54 24.36
CA GLY A 29 -2.80 5.94 23.26
C GLY A 29 -3.54 6.19 21.94
N PRO A 30 -2.84 6.55 20.85
CA PRO A 30 -3.44 6.71 19.53
C PRO A 30 -4.15 5.43 19.06
N VAL A 31 -5.27 5.57 18.35
CA VAL A 31 -6.05 4.43 17.85
C VAL A 31 -5.95 4.34 16.33
N VAL A 32 -5.59 3.16 15.83
CA VAL A 32 -5.66 2.78 14.42
C VAL A 32 -6.96 2.03 14.19
N LEU A 33 -7.99 2.78 13.79
CA LEU A 33 -9.35 2.31 13.57
C LEU A 33 -9.54 1.86 12.13
N PHE A 34 -9.75 0.57 11.86
CA PHE A 34 -9.94 0.06 10.51
C PHE A 34 -11.33 -0.55 10.31
N PHE A 35 -12.02 -0.07 9.29
CA PHE A 35 -13.31 -0.57 8.84
C PHE A 35 -13.10 -1.65 7.78
N TYR A 36 -13.83 -2.76 7.90
CA TYR A 36 -13.82 -3.82 6.90
C TYR A 36 -15.24 -4.29 6.55
N PRO A 37 -15.48 -4.73 5.29
CA PRO A 37 -16.85 -5.02 4.84
C PRO A 37 -17.50 -6.28 5.42
N LEU A 38 -16.70 -7.33 5.68
CA LEU A 38 -17.21 -8.65 6.08
C LEU A 38 -16.14 -9.47 6.79
N ALA A 39 -16.41 -9.88 8.03
CA ALA A 39 -15.60 -10.77 8.85
C ALA A 39 -15.38 -12.13 8.17
N SER A 40 -14.25 -12.78 8.46
CA SER A 40 -13.86 -14.09 7.90
C SER A 40 -13.78 -14.21 6.37
N SER A 41 -13.97 -13.12 5.62
CA SER A 41 -13.72 -13.10 4.17
C SER A 41 -12.21 -13.09 3.88
N PRO A 42 -11.74 -13.63 2.72
CA PRO A 42 -10.30 -13.80 2.47
C PRO A 42 -9.49 -12.50 2.58
N MET A 43 -9.99 -11.41 1.97
CA MET A 43 -9.33 -10.11 1.99
C MET A 43 -9.35 -9.44 3.36
N CYS A 44 -10.45 -9.54 4.11
CA CYS A 44 -10.54 -8.98 5.46
C CYS A 44 -9.70 -9.79 6.45
N THR A 45 -9.64 -11.11 6.27
CA THR A 45 -8.75 -11.99 7.04
C THR A 45 -7.30 -11.59 6.82
N ALA A 46 -6.86 -11.42 5.56
CA ALA A 46 -5.51 -10.96 5.27
C ALA A 46 -5.21 -9.59 5.89
N GLN A 47 -6.15 -8.64 5.83
CA GLN A 47 -5.98 -7.32 6.47
C GLN A 47 -5.83 -7.43 7.99
N ALA A 48 -6.75 -8.13 8.65
CA ALA A 48 -6.80 -8.23 10.10
C ALA A 48 -5.60 -9.03 10.64
N CYS A 49 -5.23 -10.15 10.00
CA CYS A 49 -4.01 -10.87 10.34
C CYS A 49 -2.77 -9.98 10.19
N HIS A 50 -2.69 -9.15 9.15
CA HIS A 50 -1.56 -8.24 8.99
C HIS A 50 -1.46 -7.19 10.11
N PHE A 51 -2.59 -6.68 10.61
CA PHE A 51 -2.60 -5.83 11.81
C PHE A 51 -2.12 -6.58 13.05
N ARG A 52 -2.52 -7.84 13.23
CA ARG A 52 -2.06 -8.71 14.32
C ARG A 52 -0.56 -8.98 14.24
N ASP A 53 -0.05 -9.28 13.04
CA ASP A 53 1.35 -9.66 12.84
C ASP A 53 2.31 -8.49 13.11
N LEU A 54 1.83 -7.24 13.04
CA LEU A 54 2.56 -6.02 13.39
C LEU A 54 2.29 -5.55 14.84
N SER A 55 1.85 -6.45 15.73
CA SER A 55 1.39 -6.08 17.07
C SER A 55 2.47 -5.37 17.88
N ASN A 56 3.71 -5.85 17.81
CA ASN A 56 4.87 -5.33 18.53
C ASN A 56 5.25 -3.94 18.03
N GLU A 57 5.21 -3.70 16.72
CA GLU A 57 5.56 -2.43 16.11
C GLU A 57 4.53 -1.35 16.44
N PHE A 58 3.24 -1.70 16.46
CA PHE A 58 2.19 -0.79 16.93
C PHE A 58 2.32 -0.50 18.43
N ALA A 59 2.67 -1.51 19.24
CA ALA A 59 2.92 -1.32 20.67
C ALA A 59 4.15 -0.40 20.91
N ALA A 60 5.20 -0.52 20.10
CA ALA A 60 6.39 0.33 20.19
C ALA A 60 6.12 1.82 19.92
N VAL A 61 5.10 2.14 19.12
CA VAL A 61 4.64 3.52 18.90
C VAL A 61 3.47 3.92 19.82
N GLY A 62 3.11 3.06 20.78
CA GLY A 62 2.03 3.30 21.75
C GLY A 62 0.62 3.30 21.15
N ALA A 63 0.43 2.70 19.97
CA ALA A 63 -0.84 2.75 19.25
C ALA A 63 -1.65 1.44 19.36
N HIS A 64 -2.97 1.60 19.46
CA HIS A 64 -3.93 0.52 19.61
C HIS A 64 -4.64 0.22 18.30
N ARG A 65 -4.81 -1.07 17.98
CA ARG A 65 -5.47 -1.52 16.75
C ARG A 65 -6.92 -1.82 17.07
N VAL A 66 -7.87 -1.35 16.25
CA VAL A 66 -9.30 -1.60 16.48
C VAL A 66 -9.99 -1.84 15.15
N GLY A 67 -10.66 -2.98 15.02
CA GLY A 67 -11.42 -3.33 13.81
C GLY A 67 -12.91 -3.04 13.97
N ILE A 68 -13.59 -2.52 12.95
CA ILE A 68 -15.06 -2.34 12.92
C ILE A 68 -15.65 -2.95 11.66
N SER A 69 -16.77 -3.66 11.81
CA SER A 69 -17.63 -4.04 10.68
C SER A 69 -19.10 -4.07 11.08
N THR A 70 -19.99 -4.25 10.11
CA THR A 70 -21.44 -4.44 10.35
C THR A 70 -21.81 -5.87 10.75
N ASP A 71 -20.84 -6.75 10.96
CA ASP A 71 -21.10 -8.10 11.49
C ASP A 71 -21.47 -8.06 12.97
N THR A 72 -22.29 -9.02 13.39
CA THR A 72 -22.75 -9.18 14.78
C THR A 72 -21.61 -9.52 15.74
N VAL A 73 -21.82 -9.29 17.04
CA VAL A 73 -20.88 -9.65 18.10
C VAL A 73 -20.43 -11.11 17.99
N ASP A 74 -21.35 -12.06 17.80
CA ASP A 74 -21.02 -13.49 17.68
C ASP A 74 -20.10 -13.80 16.48
N LYS A 75 -20.36 -13.16 15.33
CA LYS A 75 -19.50 -13.32 14.15
C LYS A 75 -18.11 -12.74 14.39
N GLN A 76 -18.04 -11.60 15.06
CA GLN A 76 -16.78 -10.97 15.42
C GLN A 76 -16.00 -11.82 16.43
N ALA A 77 -16.69 -12.43 17.40
CA ALA A 77 -16.11 -13.34 18.39
C ALA A 77 -15.51 -14.58 17.71
N HIS A 78 -16.29 -15.21 16.83
CA HIS A 78 -15.83 -16.35 16.06
C HIS A 78 -14.63 -15.99 15.18
N PHE A 79 -14.65 -14.84 14.51
CA PHE A 79 -13.52 -14.38 13.68
C PHE A 79 -12.26 -14.10 14.52
N ALA A 80 -12.40 -13.44 15.67
CA ALA A 80 -11.31 -13.17 16.60
C ALA A 80 -10.70 -14.44 17.17
N GLN A 81 -11.52 -15.41 17.56
CA GLN A 81 -11.06 -16.70 18.06
C GLN A 81 -10.32 -17.50 16.98
N GLN A 82 -10.90 -17.61 15.77
CA GLN A 82 -10.30 -18.37 14.67
C GLN A 82 -8.94 -17.84 14.22
N ARG A 83 -8.69 -16.54 14.38
CA ARG A 83 -7.46 -15.87 13.94
C ARG A 83 -6.58 -15.39 15.09
N SER A 84 -6.98 -15.66 16.33
CA SER A 84 -6.25 -15.29 17.54
C SER A 84 -5.88 -13.80 17.57
N PHE A 85 -6.87 -12.92 17.35
CA PHE A 85 -6.61 -11.48 17.43
C PHE A 85 -6.42 -11.03 18.87
N ASP A 86 -5.38 -10.22 19.10
CA ASP A 86 -5.01 -9.66 20.41
C ASP A 86 -5.61 -8.26 20.65
N TYR A 87 -6.52 -7.83 19.78
CA TYR A 87 -7.10 -6.50 19.77
C TYR A 87 -8.62 -6.56 19.53
N PRO A 88 -9.39 -5.53 19.94
CA PRO A 88 -10.84 -5.57 19.86
C PRO A 88 -11.35 -5.44 18.42
N LEU A 89 -12.26 -6.34 18.05
CA LEU A 89 -13.17 -6.18 16.91
C LEU A 89 -14.54 -5.71 17.42
N LEU A 90 -15.06 -4.63 16.86
CA LEU A 90 -16.34 -4.01 17.24
C LEU A 90 -17.44 -4.32 16.23
N SER A 91 -18.66 -4.47 16.73
CA SER A 91 -19.86 -4.82 15.99
C SER A 91 -20.74 -3.58 15.78
N ASP A 92 -20.73 -3.00 14.58
CA ASP A 92 -21.58 -1.87 14.15
C ASP A 92 -22.78 -2.37 13.34
N VAL A 93 -23.62 -3.22 13.95
CA VAL A 93 -24.73 -3.94 13.26
C VAL A 93 -25.61 -2.99 12.45
N ASP A 94 -25.94 -1.83 13.01
CA ASP A 94 -26.81 -0.84 12.38
C ASP A 94 -26.08 0.02 11.34
N GLY A 95 -24.74 -0.02 11.32
CA GLY A 95 -23.90 0.77 10.42
C GLY A 95 -23.87 2.26 10.73
N VAL A 96 -24.26 2.66 11.95
CA VAL A 96 -24.36 4.07 12.39
C VAL A 96 -22.95 4.66 12.50
N VAL A 97 -22.00 3.92 13.09
CA VAL A 97 -20.61 4.38 13.19
C VAL A 97 -19.98 4.45 11.80
N SER A 98 -20.23 3.47 10.95
CA SER A 98 -19.79 3.47 9.56
C SER A 98 -20.32 4.67 8.77
N GLU A 99 -21.52 5.16 9.09
CA GLU A 99 -22.09 6.37 8.50
C GLU A 99 -21.43 7.65 9.06
N MET A 100 -21.25 7.74 10.38
CA MET A 100 -20.56 8.86 11.04
C MET A 100 -19.12 9.06 10.50
N PHE A 101 -18.41 7.97 10.22
CA PHE A 101 -17.07 8.01 9.63
C PHE A 101 -17.09 8.20 8.10
N GLY A 102 -18.27 8.22 7.48
CA GLY A 102 -18.45 8.43 6.04
C GLY A 102 -17.96 7.26 5.18
N VAL A 103 -17.89 6.05 5.75
CA VAL A 103 -17.42 4.83 5.08
C VAL A 103 -18.55 3.93 4.61
N ARG A 104 -19.80 4.19 5.01
CA ARG A 104 -20.99 3.46 4.52
C ARG A 104 -21.24 3.70 3.02
N ARG A 105 -21.64 2.67 2.29
CA ARG A 105 -22.05 2.68 0.88
C ARG A 105 -23.58 2.71 0.79
N GLY A 106 -24.14 3.70 0.08
CA GLY A 106 -25.58 3.84 -0.14
C GLY A 106 -25.97 5.19 -0.71
N ARG A 107 -27.20 5.32 -1.27
CA ARG A 107 -27.73 6.58 -1.85
C ARG A 107 -28.03 7.65 -0.78
N LEU A 108 -28.24 7.26 0.49
CA LEU A 108 -28.49 8.17 1.61
C LEU A 108 -27.26 8.97 2.07
N ALA A 109 -26.05 8.40 1.97
CA ALA A 109 -24.81 9.14 2.24
C ALA A 109 -24.57 10.32 1.26
N LYS A 110 -25.24 10.32 0.10
CA LYS A 110 -25.23 11.45 -0.85
C LYS A 110 -26.23 12.55 -0.49
N LEU A 111 -27.29 12.26 0.27
CA LEU A 111 -28.33 13.25 0.58
C LEU A 111 -27.81 14.34 1.53
N GLN A 112 -26.96 14.00 2.51
CA GLN A 112 -26.37 15.02 3.39
C GLN A 112 -25.24 15.82 2.74
N LYS A 113 -24.46 15.23 1.83
CA LYS A 113 -23.46 15.98 1.03
C LYS A 113 -24.11 16.94 0.02
N SER A 114 -25.32 16.63 -0.44
CA SER A 114 -26.09 17.46 -1.37
C SER A 114 -26.56 18.78 -0.75
N LEU A 115 -26.57 18.91 0.58
CA LEU A 115 -27.04 20.11 1.27
C LEU A 115 -25.93 21.14 1.50
N TRP A 116 -24.66 20.81 1.25
CA TRP A 116 -23.52 21.70 1.56
C TRP A 116 -22.68 22.17 0.35
N THR A 117 -23.01 21.75 -0.86
CA THR A 117 -22.31 22.24 -2.07
C THR A 117 -23.31 22.47 -3.20
N ARG A 118 -23.76 23.72 -3.34
CA ARG A 118 -24.31 24.27 -4.59
C ARG A 118 -23.18 24.97 -5.35
N GLU A 119 -23.33 25.01 -6.68
CA GLU A 119 -22.40 25.41 -7.76
C GLU A 119 -21.23 24.45 -8.05
N ALA A 120 -20.98 23.96 -9.28
CA ALA A 120 -21.57 24.11 -10.62
C ALA A 120 -21.15 22.88 -11.47
N PRO A 121 -21.75 22.62 -12.66
CA PRO A 121 -21.60 21.36 -13.38
C PRO A 121 -20.48 21.39 -14.42
N ARG A 122 -19.84 20.24 -14.71
CA ARG A 122 -19.64 19.75 -16.10
C ARG A 122 -18.86 18.43 -16.25
N ARG A 123 -19.33 17.72 -17.28
CA ARG A 123 -18.66 16.79 -18.20
C ARG A 123 -18.34 15.38 -17.70
N GLY A 124 -19.08 14.45 -18.29
CA GLY A 124 -18.92 13.03 -18.12
C GLY A 124 -17.62 12.49 -18.69
N ARG A 125 -17.26 11.31 -18.19
CA ARG A 125 -16.35 10.39 -18.86
C ARG A 125 -16.64 8.98 -18.39
N HIS A 126 -16.60 8.07 -19.35
CA HIS A 126 -16.81 6.63 -19.31
C HIS A 126 -16.52 5.95 -17.96
N THR A 127 -17.56 5.33 -17.39
CA THR A 127 -17.40 4.35 -16.32
C THR A 127 -17.03 3.00 -16.93
N ARG A 128 -15.74 2.65 -16.85
CA ARG A 128 -15.30 1.25 -16.96
C ARG A 128 -16.15 0.41 -16.01
N ARG A 129 -16.67 -0.71 -16.53
CA ARG A 129 -17.49 -1.70 -15.83
C ARG A 129 -16.88 -2.00 -14.44
N ARG A 130 -17.47 -1.39 -13.40
CA ARG A 130 -17.25 -1.74 -12.00
C ARG A 130 -17.74 -3.17 -11.83
N GLY A 131 -16.88 -4.05 -11.35
CA GLY A 131 -17.23 -5.43 -11.01
C GLY A 131 -18.47 -5.44 -10.11
N LEU A 132 -19.51 -6.13 -10.56
CA LEU A 132 -20.86 -6.16 -9.98
C LEU A 132 -20.89 -6.52 -8.48
N LEU A 133 -19.87 -7.23 -7.99
CA LEU A 133 -19.82 -7.75 -6.62
C LEU A 133 -19.27 -6.76 -5.59
N ALA A 134 -18.42 -5.80 -5.98
CA ALA A 134 -17.87 -4.83 -5.03
C ALA A 134 -18.88 -3.74 -4.63
N GLY A 135 -19.99 -3.59 -5.37
CA GLY A 135 -21.02 -2.58 -5.13
C GLY A 135 -22.08 -2.96 -4.10
N LEU A 136 -22.10 -4.22 -3.62
CA LEU A 136 -23.14 -4.74 -2.72
C LEU A 136 -22.81 -4.64 -1.23
N LEU A 137 -21.53 -4.52 -0.85
CA LEU A 137 -21.15 -4.51 0.55
C LEU A 137 -21.32 -3.11 1.18
N PRO A 138 -21.93 -3.01 2.38
CA PRO A 138 -22.41 -1.76 2.95
C PRO A 138 -21.30 -0.84 3.47
N VAL A 139 -20.07 -1.32 3.67
CA VAL A 139 -18.96 -0.55 4.24
C VAL A 139 -17.76 -0.55 3.31
N ARG A 140 -17.11 0.60 3.16
CA ARG A 140 -15.82 0.76 2.46
C ARG A 140 -14.68 0.37 3.39
N ARG A 141 -13.69 -0.34 2.85
CA ARG A 141 -12.44 -0.61 3.59
C ARG A 141 -11.65 0.69 3.74
N THR A 142 -11.57 1.18 4.96
CA THR A 142 -10.91 2.44 5.29
C THR A 142 -10.25 2.34 6.66
N THR A 143 -9.05 2.86 6.83
CA THR A 143 -8.36 2.96 8.11
C THR A 143 -8.14 4.42 8.48
N PHE A 144 -8.38 4.75 9.74
CA PHE A 144 -8.15 6.04 10.35
C PHE A 144 -7.11 5.89 11.45
N VAL A 145 -6.08 6.73 11.43
CA VAL A 145 -5.19 6.92 12.57
C VAL A 145 -5.72 8.11 13.34
N ILE A 146 -6.09 7.91 14.60
CA ILE A 146 -6.75 8.90 15.45
C ILE A 146 -5.84 9.19 16.64
N GLY A 147 -5.51 10.46 16.84
CA GLY A 147 -4.74 10.92 18.00
C GLY A 147 -5.56 10.91 19.29
N THR A 148 -4.88 10.97 20.43
CA THR A 148 -5.50 10.95 21.77
C THR A 148 -6.48 12.11 21.99
N ASP A 149 -6.34 13.21 21.24
CA ASP A 149 -7.22 14.36 21.23
C ASP A 149 -8.46 14.20 20.31
N ARG A 150 -8.71 12.99 19.81
CA ARG A 150 -9.70 12.64 18.78
C ARG A 150 -9.45 13.23 17.39
N THR A 151 -8.31 13.83 17.12
CA THR A 151 -8.01 14.31 15.77
C THR A 151 -7.66 13.14 14.85
N VAL A 152 -8.28 13.08 13.68
CA VAL A 152 -7.89 12.15 12.63
C VAL A 152 -6.56 12.61 12.05
N LEU A 153 -5.48 11.88 12.31
CA LEU A 153 -4.14 12.20 11.84
C LEU A 153 -3.91 11.72 10.40
N LYS A 154 -4.47 10.56 10.05
CA LYS A 154 -4.30 9.94 8.72
C LYS A 154 -5.52 9.12 8.32
N VAL A 155 -5.84 9.12 7.03
CA VAL A 155 -6.86 8.27 6.42
C VAL A 155 -6.24 7.44 5.30
N VAL A 156 -6.54 6.14 5.26
CA VAL A 156 -6.10 5.17 4.25
C VAL A 156 -7.33 4.45 3.68
N SER A 157 -7.69 4.71 2.42
CA SER A 157 -8.98 4.28 1.83
C SER A 157 -8.84 3.28 0.66
N THR A 158 -7.81 2.43 0.68
CA THR A 158 -7.49 1.54 -0.45
C THR A 158 -8.29 0.23 -0.43
N GLU A 159 -9.37 0.14 -1.22
CA GLU A 159 -10.29 -1.02 -1.17
C GLU A 159 -9.69 -2.38 -1.60
N LEU A 160 -8.70 -2.38 -2.50
CA LEU A 160 -8.20 -3.58 -3.18
C LEU A 160 -6.88 -4.13 -2.60
N ARG A 161 -6.27 -3.47 -1.62
CA ARG A 161 -4.97 -3.90 -1.06
C ARG A 161 -5.01 -3.90 0.47
N ALA A 162 -5.44 -5.03 1.01
CA ALA A 162 -5.59 -5.27 2.44
C ALA A 162 -4.32 -4.96 3.28
N SER A 163 -3.14 -5.37 2.81
CA SER A 163 -1.87 -5.21 3.54
C SER A 163 -1.42 -3.75 3.67
N VAL A 164 -1.76 -2.89 2.72
CA VAL A 164 -1.34 -1.48 2.70
C VAL A 164 -1.82 -0.69 3.92
N HIS A 165 -2.96 -1.10 4.50
CA HIS A 165 -3.58 -0.36 5.59
C HIS A 165 -2.73 -0.33 6.86
N ALA A 166 -2.20 -1.49 7.28
CA ALA A 166 -1.40 -1.56 8.51
C ALA A 166 -0.03 -0.91 8.28
N ASP A 167 0.62 -1.19 7.14
CA ASP A 167 1.92 -0.62 6.80
C ASP A 167 1.88 0.91 6.76
N GLN A 168 0.87 1.51 6.11
CA GLN A 168 0.77 2.97 6.02
C GLN A 168 0.42 3.62 7.35
N ALA A 169 -0.43 2.98 8.17
CA ALA A 169 -0.76 3.48 9.49
C ALA A 169 0.47 3.44 10.42
N LEU A 170 1.19 2.32 10.43
CA LEU A 170 2.40 2.15 11.23
C LEU A 170 3.49 3.11 10.78
N TRP A 171 3.78 3.18 9.49
CA TRP A 171 4.77 4.10 8.93
C TRP A 171 4.44 5.55 9.29
N PHE A 172 3.16 5.95 9.22
CA PHE A 172 2.76 7.30 9.60
C PHE A 172 3.03 7.58 11.09
N LEU A 173 2.69 6.64 11.99
CA LEU A 173 2.91 6.78 13.43
C LEU A 173 4.40 6.82 13.80
N GLN A 174 5.22 5.99 13.16
CA GLN A 174 6.68 6.00 13.36
C GLN A 174 7.30 7.35 12.96
N ASN A 175 6.76 8.00 11.94
CA ASN A 175 7.28 9.27 11.43
C ASN A 175 6.57 10.52 11.96
N LEU A 176 5.53 10.36 12.81
CA LEU A 176 4.80 11.48 13.42
C LEU A 176 5.71 12.33 14.32
N HIS A 177 6.76 11.74 14.87
CA HIS A 177 7.75 12.39 15.74
C HIS A 177 8.92 13.06 15.01
N LEU A 178 8.90 13.13 13.67
CA LEU A 178 9.88 13.91 12.92
C LEU A 178 9.37 15.34 12.74
N PRO A 179 9.89 16.34 13.49
CA PRO A 179 9.58 17.72 13.20
C PRO A 179 10.10 18.06 11.80
N HIS A 180 9.20 18.42 10.88
CA HIS A 180 9.57 19.24 9.73
C HIS A 180 9.93 20.64 10.25
N ALA A 181 11.14 20.78 10.77
CA ALA A 181 11.72 22.08 11.09
C ALA A 181 12.00 22.82 9.76
N ARG A 182 11.16 23.81 9.46
CA ARG A 182 11.59 24.97 8.67
C ARG A 182 12.68 25.68 9.48
N GLY A 183 13.91 25.69 8.98
CA GLY A 183 15.03 26.37 9.62
C GLY A 183 16.33 26.23 8.85
N THR A 184 16.58 27.22 7.99
CA THR A 184 17.87 27.85 7.64
C THR A 184 19.19 27.09 7.85
N HIS A 185 19.99 27.07 6.78
CA HIS A 185 21.42 26.77 6.72
C HIS A 185 22.21 27.10 8.00
N SER A 186 22.95 26.12 8.53
CA SER A 186 24.30 26.36 9.04
C SER A 186 25.08 25.06 9.09
N ALA A 187 26.27 25.09 8.51
CA ALA A 187 27.25 24.01 8.51
C ALA A 187 27.97 23.93 9.86
N ALA A 188 28.16 22.72 10.40
CA ALA A 188 29.25 22.43 11.33
C ALA A 188 29.55 20.93 11.39
N GLN A 189 30.72 20.59 10.87
CA GLN A 189 31.66 19.50 11.16
C GLN A 189 31.18 18.21 11.88
N GLN A 190 31.34 17.08 11.17
CA GLN A 190 31.66 15.77 11.75
C GLN A 190 33.20 15.61 11.83
N PRO A 191 33.76 14.96 12.87
CA PRO A 191 35.17 14.54 12.86
C PRO A 191 35.36 13.28 11.98
N PRO A 192 36.58 13.03 11.46
CA PRO A 192 36.81 12.01 10.42
C PRO A 192 36.85 10.59 10.99
N PRO A 193 36.52 9.55 10.19
CA PRO A 193 36.65 8.15 10.61
C PRO A 193 38.08 7.65 10.40
N GLU A 194 38.64 7.00 11.42
CA GLU A 194 39.91 6.27 11.34
C GLU A 194 39.80 5.01 10.45
N ALA A 195 40.86 4.76 9.70
CA ALA A 195 40.98 3.69 8.72
C ALA A 195 41.12 2.31 9.37
N ARG A 196 40.43 1.30 8.81
CA ARG A 196 40.72 -0.12 9.06
C ARG A 196 41.57 -0.69 7.93
N PRO A 197 42.56 -1.55 8.21
CA PRO A 197 43.47 -2.07 7.21
C PRO A 197 42.79 -3.11 6.29
N ILE A 198 43.28 -3.13 5.06
CA ILE A 198 42.90 -4.05 3.98
C ILE A 198 43.79 -5.29 4.05
N GLY A 199 43.18 -6.44 4.25
CA GLY A 199 43.75 -7.80 4.22
C GLY A 199 42.73 -8.70 4.90
N ASP A 200 42.00 -9.59 4.23
CA ASP A 200 42.49 -10.59 3.30
C ASP A 200 41.55 -10.77 2.09
N LEU A 201 42.14 -10.64 0.90
CA LEU A 201 41.62 -11.22 -0.33
C LEU A 201 42.10 -12.69 -0.36
N PHE A 202 41.25 -13.59 -0.86
CA PHE A 202 41.49 -15.03 -1.12
C PHE A 202 40.98 -16.03 -0.06
N ILE A 203 39.65 -16.18 -0.01
CA ILE A 203 39.02 -17.51 0.09
C ILE A 203 38.02 -17.65 -1.07
N ALA A 204 38.18 -18.72 -1.85
CA ALA A 204 37.28 -19.09 -2.95
C ALA A 204 36.09 -19.93 -2.43
N PRO A 205 35.04 -20.10 -3.25
CA PRO A 205 33.69 -19.63 -3.01
C PRO A 205 32.90 -20.53 -2.04
N GLU A 206 32.45 -19.98 -0.93
CA GLU A 206 31.34 -20.58 -0.20
C GLU A 206 30.03 -20.06 -0.80
N ALA A 207 29.14 -20.98 -1.14
CA ALA A 207 27.93 -20.74 -1.90
C ALA A 207 27.14 -19.58 -1.31
N ALA A 208 27.10 -18.45 -2.04
CA ALA A 208 26.30 -17.31 -1.68
C ALA A 208 24.82 -17.73 -1.72
N ALA A 209 24.31 -18.14 -0.57
CA ALA A 209 22.90 -18.18 -0.29
C ALA A 209 22.37 -16.79 -0.64
N ARG A 210 21.46 -16.79 -1.62
CA ARG A 210 20.86 -15.63 -2.24
C ARG A 210 20.03 -14.91 -1.18
N GLU A 211 20.65 -14.06 -0.37
CA GLU A 211 19.90 -13.28 0.61
C GLU A 211 18.92 -12.36 -0.14
N PRO A 212 17.61 -12.52 0.09
CA PRO A 212 16.63 -11.64 -0.53
C PRO A 212 16.88 -10.22 -0.01
N SER A 213 17.01 -9.27 -0.92
CA SER A 213 16.98 -7.85 -0.59
C SER A 213 15.70 -7.55 0.19
N LEU A 214 15.81 -7.47 1.52
CA LEU A 214 14.76 -7.15 2.50
C LEU A 214 14.21 -5.72 2.37
N VAL A 215 14.46 -5.04 1.24
CA VAL A 215 13.85 -3.76 0.95
C VAL A 215 12.39 -4.01 0.64
N ARG A 216 11.52 -3.71 1.62
CA ARG A 216 10.05 -3.73 1.45
C ARG A 216 9.71 -2.98 0.15
N PRO A 217 8.82 -3.49 -0.71
CA PRO A 217 8.57 -2.92 -2.04
C PRO A 217 8.27 -1.41 -2.06
N TYR A 218 7.72 -0.87 -0.97
CA TYR A 218 7.41 0.55 -0.80
C TYR A 218 8.64 1.45 -0.56
N ALA A 219 9.72 0.90 -0.03
CA ALA A 219 10.98 1.61 0.14
C ALA A 219 11.69 1.82 -1.21
N LEU A 220 11.50 0.93 -2.18
CA LEU A 220 12.07 1.07 -3.53
C LEU A 220 11.44 2.23 -4.32
N THR A 221 10.17 2.55 -4.06
CA THR A 221 9.44 3.62 -4.75
C THR A 221 9.33 4.91 -3.93
N ALA A 222 9.86 4.90 -2.69
CA ALA A 222 9.70 5.98 -1.71
C ALA A 222 8.22 6.41 -1.53
N GLY A 223 7.30 5.45 -1.57
CA GLY A 223 5.85 5.71 -1.47
C GLY A 223 5.19 6.30 -2.72
N ARG A 224 5.94 6.55 -3.80
CA ARG A 224 5.36 6.97 -5.09
C ARG A 224 4.67 5.78 -5.76
N THR A 225 3.48 6.00 -6.30
CA THR A 225 2.66 4.97 -6.96
C THR A 225 2.30 5.30 -8.40
N ASP A 226 2.66 6.48 -8.87
CA ASP A 226 2.37 6.95 -10.22
C ASP A 226 3.65 7.31 -10.95
N THR A 227 3.67 7.01 -12.25
CA THR A 227 4.76 7.34 -13.16
C THR A 227 4.16 8.12 -14.32
N ASP A 228 4.84 9.17 -14.78
CA ASP A 228 4.38 9.98 -15.92
C ASP A 228 4.29 9.18 -17.24
N VAL A 229 4.81 7.95 -17.24
CA VAL A 229 4.77 7.01 -18.37
C VAL A 229 3.83 5.84 -18.04
N GLU A 230 2.80 5.64 -18.85
CA GLU A 230 1.95 4.44 -18.78
C GLU A 230 2.68 3.26 -19.43
N VAL A 231 3.20 2.35 -18.61
CA VAL A 231 3.86 1.12 -19.07
C VAL A 231 2.93 -0.08 -18.84
N PRO A 232 2.33 -0.65 -19.88
CA PRO A 232 1.53 -1.87 -19.77
C PRO A 232 2.39 -3.08 -19.39
N LEU A 233 1.74 -4.10 -18.85
CA LEU A 233 2.42 -5.26 -18.28
C LEU A 233 3.06 -6.15 -19.36
N GLU A 234 2.41 -6.18 -20.52
CA GLU A 234 2.78 -6.94 -21.69
C GLU A 234 3.86 -6.23 -22.54
N ALA A 235 4.08 -4.94 -22.30
CA ALA A 235 4.96 -4.13 -23.12
C ALA A 235 6.42 -4.62 -23.03
N PRO A 236 7.08 -4.95 -24.16
CA PRO A 236 8.49 -5.30 -24.16
C PRO A 236 9.33 -4.07 -23.82
N VAL A 237 10.23 -4.25 -22.85
CA VAL A 237 11.12 -3.22 -22.34
C VAL A 237 12.55 -3.60 -22.66
N GLN A 238 13.28 -2.66 -23.24
CA GLN A 238 14.66 -2.87 -23.67
C GLN A 238 15.58 -1.85 -23.01
N ALA A 239 16.78 -2.29 -22.62
CA ALA A 239 17.83 -1.38 -22.17
C ALA A 239 18.34 -0.54 -23.35
N VAL A 240 18.42 0.77 -23.15
CA VAL A 240 18.98 1.70 -24.14
C VAL A 240 20.50 1.73 -23.96
N ALA A 241 21.22 1.64 -25.08
CA ALA A 241 22.66 1.90 -25.09
C ALA A 241 22.90 3.42 -24.95
N THR A 242 22.75 3.93 -23.73
CA THR A 242 22.93 5.34 -23.41
C THR A 242 24.41 5.63 -23.12
N THR A 243 24.91 6.80 -23.53
CA THR A 243 26.28 7.29 -23.24
C THR A 243 26.47 7.66 -21.77
N THR A 244 25.37 7.98 -21.08
CA THR A 244 25.29 8.21 -19.64
C THR A 244 25.30 6.89 -18.88
N LYS A 245 26.41 6.57 -18.22
CA LYS A 245 26.48 5.41 -17.32
C LYS A 245 25.48 5.58 -16.18
N PRO A 246 24.71 4.54 -15.81
CA PRO A 246 23.87 4.61 -14.63
C PRO A 246 24.73 4.94 -13.39
N PRO A 247 24.18 5.66 -12.41
CA PRO A 247 24.86 5.88 -11.14
C PRO A 247 25.28 4.54 -10.53
N ARG A 248 26.42 4.51 -9.83
CA ARG A 248 26.92 3.28 -9.19
C ARG A 248 25.93 2.81 -8.13
N TRP A 249 25.03 1.92 -8.50
CA TRP A 249 24.16 1.23 -7.57
C TRP A 249 24.88 0.08 -6.88
N PRO A 250 24.52 -0.26 -5.63
CA PRO A 250 25.01 -1.45 -4.96
C PRO A 250 24.77 -2.71 -5.80
N LYS A 251 25.62 -3.74 -5.64
CA LYS A 251 25.57 -4.99 -6.44
C LYS A 251 24.20 -5.70 -6.43
N ASN A 252 23.40 -5.51 -5.39
CA ASN A 252 22.07 -6.12 -5.25
C ASN A 252 20.91 -5.15 -5.50
N ASP A 253 21.15 -3.97 -6.07
CA ASP A 253 20.08 -3.01 -6.35
C ASP A 253 19.12 -3.54 -7.41
N VAL A 254 17.83 -3.45 -7.11
CA VAL A 254 16.74 -3.92 -7.97
C VAL A 254 16.77 -3.23 -9.34
N ARG A 255 17.18 -1.96 -9.42
CA ARG A 255 17.26 -1.20 -10.68
C ARG A 255 18.33 -1.77 -11.61
N GLY A 256 19.51 -2.11 -11.06
CA GLY A 256 20.59 -2.75 -11.82
C GLY A 256 20.20 -4.16 -12.31
N GLN A 257 19.45 -4.90 -11.49
CA GLN A 257 18.89 -6.18 -11.89
C GLN A 257 17.87 -6.02 -13.03
N ILE A 258 16.96 -5.05 -12.93
CA ILE A 258 16.00 -4.75 -14.02
C ILE A 258 16.74 -4.47 -15.33
N LEU A 259 17.77 -3.62 -15.34
CA LEU A 259 18.56 -3.35 -16.55
C LEU A 259 19.18 -4.62 -17.16
N THR A 260 19.70 -5.49 -16.31
CA THR A 260 20.30 -6.78 -16.74
C THR A 260 19.24 -7.68 -17.38
N TYR A 261 18.05 -7.76 -16.80
CA TYR A 261 16.94 -8.56 -17.33
C TYR A 261 16.32 -7.96 -18.61
N CYS A 262 16.35 -6.63 -18.76
CA CYS A 262 15.89 -5.91 -19.95
C CYS A 262 16.83 -6.03 -21.17
N ALA A 263 18.03 -6.62 -21.01
CA ALA A 263 18.94 -6.88 -22.13
C ALA A 263 18.35 -7.86 -23.16
N ARG A 264 17.40 -8.71 -22.76
CA ARG A 264 16.69 -9.67 -23.62
C ARG A 264 15.29 -9.19 -24.04
N SER A 265 15.03 -7.88 -23.97
CA SER A 265 13.75 -7.26 -24.34
C SER A 265 12.53 -7.89 -23.66
N ARG A 266 12.55 -8.08 -22.33
CA ARG A 266 11.48 -8.74 -21.56
C ARG A 266 10.27 -7.83 -21.32
N SER A 267 9.10 -8.41 -21.09
CA SER A 267 7.92 -7.66 -20.65
C SER A 267 8.02 -7.29 -19.17
N VAL A 268 7.25 -6.29 -18.73
CA VAL A 268 7.16 -5.91 -17.31
C VAL A 268 6.71 -7.08 -16.44
N ALA A 269 5.78 -7.91 -16.94
CA ALA A 269 5.33 -9.11 -16.24
C ALA A 269 6.46 -10.14 -16.07
N GLU A 270 7.26 -10.37 -17.12
CA GLU A 270 8.41 -11.29 -17.06
C GLU A 270 9.50 -10.80 -16.10
N ILE A 271 9.73 -9.48 -16.05
CA ILE A 271 10.67 -8.86 -15.12
C ILE A 271 10.19 -9.04 -13.68
N ALA A 272 8.90 -8.79 -13.41
CA ALA A 272 8.31 -8.96 -12.09
C ALA A 272 8.42 -10.40 -11.59
N ALA A 273 8.10 -11.36 -12.46
CA ALA A 273 8.21 -12.79 -12.14
C ALA A 273 9.67 -13.20 -11.88
N ALA A 274 10.60 -12.82 -12.76
CA ALA A 274 12.01 -13.21 -12.66
C ALA A 274 12.71 -12.62 -11.42
N LEU A 275 12.31 -11.44 -10.98
CA LEU A 275 12.87 -10.75 -9.81
C LEU A 275 12.03 -10.96 -8.54
N SER A 276 10.92 -11.72 -8.62
CA SER A 276 9.96 -11.90 -7.52
C SER A 276 9.48 -10.58 -6.91
N LEU A 277 9.27 -9.57 -7.76
CA LEU A 277 8.83 -8.24 -7.37
C LEU A 277 7.32 -8.09 -7.56
N PRO A 278 6.64 -7.30 -6.71
CA PRO A 278 5.25 -6.95 -6.97
C PRO A 278 5.10 -6.22 -8.31
N LEU A 279 4.05 -6.57 -9.07
CA LEU A 279 3.78 -6.00 -10.40
C LEU A 279 3.73 -4.46 -10.39
N GLY A 280 3.11 -3.88 -9.37
CA GLY A 280 3.02 -2.41 -9.24
C GLY A 280 4.37 -1.74 -9.00
N ALA A 281 5.23 -2.35 -8.18
CA ALA A 281 6.58 -1.85 -7.91
C ALA A 281 7.47 -1.99 -9.16
N THR A 282 7.36 -3.11 -9.87
CA THR A 282 8.09 -3.33 -11.12
C THR A 282 7.68 -2.33 -12.18
N ARG A 283 6.37 -2.12 -12.38
CA ARG A 283 5.85 -1.13 -13.34
C ARG A 283 6.36 0.28 -13.02
N PHE A 284 6.38 0.64 -11.74
CA PHE A 284 6.90 1.92 -11.29
C PHE A 284 8.40 2.08 -11.57
N LEU A 285 9.22 1.10 -11.16
CA LEU A 285 10.67 1.14 -11.33
C LEU A 285 11.07 1.15 -12.82
N VAL A 286 10.36 0.38 -13.64
CA VAL A 286 10.53 0.40 -15.09
C VAL A 286 10.17 1.78 -15.65
N GLY A 287 9.03 2.37 -15.23
CA GLY A 287 8.64 3.72 -15.65
C GLY A 287 9.66 4.79 -15.27
N ASP A 288 10.20 4.73 -14.05
CA ASP A 288 11.26 5.64 -13.57
C ASP A 288 12.55 5.51 -14.41
N LEU A 289 12.96 4.27 -14.73
CA LEU A 289 14.11 4.01 -15.60
C LEU A 289 13.88 4.42 -17.07
N VAL A 290 12.64 4.39 -17.54
CA VAL A 290 12.25 4.91 -18.86
C VAL A 290 12.34 6.45 -18.87
N THR A 291 11.80 7.11 -17.85
CA THR A 291 11.90 8.58 -17.69
C THR A 291 13.35 9.04 -17.58
N GLN A 292 14.20 8.26 -16.93
CA GLN A 292 15.64 8.53 -16.81
C GLN A 292 16.44 8.18 -18.10
N GLY A 293 15.80 7.59 -19.12
CA GLY A 293 16.43 7.27 -20.39
C GLY A 293 17.33 6.03 -20.37
N TYR A 294 17.22 5.17 -19.36
CA TYR A 294 17.95 3.89 -19.30
C TYR A 294 17.19 2.75 -20.01
N LEU A 295 15.86 2.84 -20.05
CA LEU A 295 14.98 1.86 -20.69
C LEU A 295 14.13 2.52 -21.76
N ARG A 296 13.76 1.73 -22.77
CA ARG A 296 12.77 2.10 -23.79
C ARG A 296 11.66 1.05 -23.82
N VAL A 297 10.43 1.52 -23.94
CA VAL A 297 9.26 0.68 -24.18
C VAL A 297 9.08 0.53 -25.69
N ASN A 298 9.17 -0.69 -26.20
CA ASN A 298 9.15 -0.94 -27.65
C ASN A 298 7.74 -1.13 -28.22
N ALA A 299 6.71 -1.13 -27.37
CA ALA A 299 5.31 -1.03 -27.79
C ALA A 299 4.50 -0.40 -26.64
N THR A 300 4.03 0.82 -26.85
CA THR A 300 2.97 1.40 -26.02
C THR A 300 1.66 1.03 -26.73
N PRO A 301 0.82 0.12 -26.19
CA PRO A 301 -0.52 -0.14 -26.68
C PRO A 301 -1.34 1.14 -26.48
N GLY A 302 -1.32 1.99 -27.49
CA GLY A 302 -2.29 3.04 -27.68
C GLY A 302 -3.52 2.51 -28.44
N ASP A 303 -4.51 3.38 -28.61
CA ASP A 303 -5.77 3.11 -29.32
C ASP A 303 -5.61 2.70 -30.81
N SER A 304 -4.38 2.65 -31.33
CA SER A 304 -4.06 2.28 -32.72
C SER A 304 -3.63 0.82 -32.95
N MET A 305 -3.44 0.01 -31.90
CA MET A 305 -3.08 -1.40 -32.07
C MET A 305 -4.27 -2.25 -32.52
N THR A 306 -4.03 -3.12 -33.51
CA THR A 306 -5.01 -4.11 -33.92
C THR A 306 -5.16 -5.22 -32.87
N ILE A 307 -6.31 -5.91 -32.91
CA ILE A 307 -6.57 -7.05 -32.02
C ILE A 307 -5.53 -8.16 -32.19
N GLU A 308 -5.05 -8.37 -33.42
CA GLU A 308 -4.07 -9.41 -33.75
C GLU A 308 -2.69 -9.09 -33.16
N GLU A 309 -2.20 -7.86 -33.33
CA GLU A 309 -0.93 -7.41 -32.72
C GLU A 309 -0.98 -7.50 -31.19
N ARG A 310 -2.14 -7.15 -30.59
CA ARG A 310 -2.34 -7.29 -29.14
C ARG A 310 -2.31 -8.75 -28.70
N ARG A 311 -2.91 -9.65 -29.49
CA ARG A 311 -2.93 -11.09 -29.23
C ARG A 311 -1.54 -11.69 -29.33
N GLU A 312 -0.76 -11.30 -30.33
CA GLU A 312 0.62 -11.74 -30.52
C GLU A 312 1.50 -11.32 -29.34
N LEU A 313 1.39 -10.06 -28.91
CA LEU A 313 2.15 -9.49 -27.81
C LEU A 313 1.82 -10.18 -26.46
N LEU A 314 0.55 -10.47 -26.20
CA LEU A 314 0.13 -11.27 -25.04
C LEU A 314 0.64 -12.71 -25.12
N THR A 315 0.55 -13.35 -26.29
CA THR A 315 1.01 -14.73 -26.50
C THR A 315 2.51 -14.86 -26.27
N ARG A 316 3.28 -13.88 -26.74
CA ARG A 316 4.72 -13.78 -26.49
C ARG A 316 5.03 -13.66 -25.00
N THR A 317 4.33 -12.77 -24.29
CA THR A 317 4.49 -12.57 -22.84
C THR A 317 4.17 -13.85 -22.05
N LEU A 318 3.10 -14.56 -22.42
CA LEU A 318 2.73 -15.83 -21.79
C LEU A 318 3.79 -16.91 -22.04
N ARG A 319 4.40 -16.94 -23.24
CA ARG A 319 5.47 -17.87 -23.56
C ARG A 319 6.70 -17.62 -22.71
N GLY A 320 7.11 -16.36 -22.55
CA GLY A 320 8.27 -16.04 -21.71
C GLY A 320 8.00 -16.25 -20.23
N LEU A 321 6.80 -15.96 -19.72
CA LEU A 321 6.41 -16.30 -18.34
C LEU A 321 6.44 -17.81 -18.06
N ARG A 322 6.07 -18.66 -19.03
CA ARG A 322 6.14 -20.13 -18.90
C ARG A 322 7.57 -20.68 -18.96
N ALA A 323 8.53 -19.89 -19.42
CA ALA A 323 9.94 -20.29 -19.55
C ALA A 323 10.80 -19.84 -18.37
N LEU A 324 10.20 -19.18 -17.35
CA LEU A 324 10.82 -18.79 -16.09
C LEU A 324 10.58 -19.85 -15.02
#